data_AF-A0A7X9IMY6-F1
#
_entry.id   AF-A0A7X9IMY6-F1
#
_cell.length_a   1.000
_cell.length_b   1.000
_cell.length_c   1.000
_cell.angle_alpha   90.00
_cell.angle_beta   90.00
_cell.angle_gamma   90.00
#
_symmetry.space_group_name_H-M   'P 1'
#
loop_
_entity.id
_entity.type
_entity.pdbx_description
1 polymer ?
#
loop_
_entity_poly.entity_id
_entity_poly.type
_entity_poly.pdbx_seq_one_letter_code
_entity_poly.pdbx_strand_id
1 'polypeptide(L)'
;MVGEALVKNLSAFRLETSPYSLQSYLNDVVASFVEWMGASQRISQDTGWKYYEVLSPAGSRDPFYYTIDRFSGGSDHIVFVDGSVRVPAVMFICWPDMWYHTSGDLPDKSDSTQLKRVVTLTVASAIFLSNAGPKEASLMLNEIATRSQERLGQEKGRAEALIMSAGKNLTNARKEAVNILNQAFDREKEALNSTRFFGQADQEFLALLKAKLLALNEMKEVWLKELETTYQTACAQEKVKPEKLTLTADELRLSRVIPVRKPLPSETEPWAVMMKLREMNLQISPFILQAEFELRNFINGQRSILEIRNAASAEYNPLPLLDVEKYFQALEKAGMVELTKK
;
A
#
# COMPACT_ATOMS: atom_id res chain seq x y z
N MET A 1 -0.96 18.84 8.64
CA MET A 1 -1.62 19.88 7.84
C MET A 1 -2.84 19.26 7.21
N VAL A 2 -4.03 19.65 7.66
CA VAL A 2 -5.33 19.11 7.18
C VAL A 2 -6.38 20.19 6.89
N GLY A 3 -6.10 21.42 7.29
CA GLY A 3 -7.06 22.54 7.30
C GLY A 3 -6.74 23.62 6.28
N GLU A 4 -5.74 23.40 5.43
CA GLU A 4 -5.20 24.36 4.50
C GLU A 4 -6.25 24.69 3.44
N ALA A 5 -6.40 25.97 3.11
CA ALA A 5 -7.26 26.43 2.03
C ALA A 5 -6.74 25.88 0.69
N LEU A 6 -7.40 24.88 0.13
CA LEU A 6 -6.87 24.07 -0.97
C LEU A 6 -6.41 24.93 -2.16
N VAL A 7 -7.27 25.85 -2.64
CA VAL A 7 -6.95 26.71 -3.79
C VAL A 7 -5.81 27.68 -3.45
N LYS A 8 -5.85 28.32 -2.28
CA LYS A 8 -4.85 29.30 -1.86
C LYS A 8 -3.45 28.69 -1.74
N ASN A 9 -3.37 27.42 -1.36
CA ASN A 9 -2.12 26.71 -1.11
C ASN A 9 -1.67 25.84 -2.30
N LEU A 10 -2.39 25.89 -3.44
CA LEU A 10 -2.16 25.00 -4.59
C LEU A 10 -2.12 23.52 -4.19
N SER A 11 -3.02 23.15 -3.28
CA SER A 11 -3.03 21.88 -2.56
C SER A 11 -4.25 21.04 -2.90
N ALA A 12 -4.22 19.79 -2.45
CA ALA A 12 -5.36 18.87 -2.46
C ALA A 12 -5.40 18.12 -1.13
N PHE A 13 -6.60 17.74 -0.70
CA PHE A 13 -6.75 16.78 0.39
C PHE A 13 -6.33 15.39 -0.07
N ARG A 14 -5.48 14.72 0.68
CA ARG A 14 -4.99 13.38 0.36
C ARG A 14 -5.35 12.43 1.48
N LEU A 15 -5.91 11.30 1.09
CA LEU A 15 -5.93 10.11 1.91
C LEU A 15 -4.71 9.28 1.55
N GLU A 16 -3.72 9.23 2.43
CA GLU A 16 -2.63 8.28 2.28
C GLU A 16 -2.98 6.97 2.97
N THR A 17 -2.89 5.90 2.19
CA THR A 17 -3.25 4.54 2.62
C THR A 17 -2.14 3.86 3.44
N SER A 18 -2.48 2.75 4.11
CA SER A 18 -1.51 1.90 4.81
C SER A 18 -0.45 1.32 3.86
N PRO A 19 0.76 1.00 4.35
CA PRO A 19 1.81 0.37 3.55
C PRO A 19 1.39 -1.00 2.99
N TYR A 20 2.05 -1.44 1.93
CA TYR A 20 1.83 -2.72 1.26
C TYR A 20 2.05 -3.93 2.16
N SER A 21 2.94 -3.81 3.14
CA SER A 21 3.18 -4.80 4.20
C SER A 21 2.10 -4.90 5.27
N LEU A 22 1.06 -4.05 5.20
CA LEU A 22 -0.03 -3.97 6.16
C LEU A 22 -1.35 -3.57 5.48
N GLN A 23 -1.77 -4.36 4.48
CA GLN A 23 -3.04 -4.11 3.80
C GLN A 23 -4.25 -4.42 4.70
N SER A 24 -5.22 -3.52 4.74
CA SER A 24 -6.38 -3.67 5.63
C SER A 24 -7.64 -3.00 5.09
N TYR A 25 -8.78 -3.33 5.71
CA TYR A 25 -10.10 -2.76 5.45
C TYR A 25 -10.11 -1.23 5.59
N LEU A 26 -9.21 -0.68 6.39
CA LEU A 26 -9.20 0.73 6.76
C LEU A 26 -9.03 1.62 5.52
N ASN A 27 -8.19 1.19 4.58
CA ASN A 27 -7.95 1.90 3.33
C ASN A 27 -9.25 2.13 2.57
N ASP A 28 -9.99 1.05 2.30
CA ASP A 28 -11.18 1.08 1.47
C ASP A 28 -12.39 1.72 2.19
N VAL A 29 -12.52 1.52 3.50
CA VAL A 29 -13.54 2.18 4.30
C VAL A 29 -13.35 3.70 4.29
N VAL A 30 -12.14 4.19 4.57
CA VAL A 30 -11.90 5.63 4.65
C VAL A 30 -11.94 6.26 3.26
N ALA A 31 -11.45 5.56 2.23
CA ALA A 31 -11.59 5.98 0.83
C ALA A 31 -13.06 6.21 0.44
N SER A 32 -13.97 5.33 0.86
CA SER A 32 -15.40 5.47 0.57
C SER A 32 -15.99 6.77 1.13
N PHE A 33 -15.58 7.19 2.34
CA PHE A 33 -16.02 8.46 2.93
C PHE A 33 -15.42 9.68 2.21
N VAL A 34 -14.15 9.60 1.81
CA VAL A 34 -13.47 10.68 1.07
C VAL A 34 -14.11 10.90 -0.30
N GLU A 35 -14.38 9.81 -1.03
CA GLU A 35 -15.07 9.89 -2.32
C GLU A 35 -16.51 10.37 -2.18
N TRP A 36 -17.22 9.92 -1.13
CA TRP A 36 -18.54 10.45 -0.80
C TRP A 36 -18.48 11.96 -0.54
N MET A 37 -17.48 12.46 0.18
CA MET A 37 -17.28 13.90 0.39
C MET A 37 -17.10 14.61 -0.96
N GLY A 38 -16.22 14.10 -1.83
CA GLY A 38 -16.02 14.67 -3.17
C GLY A 38 -17.30 14.72 -4.01
N ALA A 39 -18.03 13.61 -4.07
CA ALA A 39 -19.27 13.53 -4.83
C ALA A 39 -20.38 14.41 -4.24
N SER A 40 -20.57 14.36 -2.92
CA SER A 40 -21.60 15.13 -2.22
C SER A 40 -21.37 16.62 -2.30
N GLN A 41 -20.13 17.10 -2.17
CA GLN A 41 -19.85 18.53 -2.24
C GLN A 41 -20.01 19.06 -3.67
N ARG A 42 -19.72 18.27 -4.70
CA ARG A 42 -20.06 18.62 -6.10
C ARG A 42 -21.56 18.76 -6.29
N ILE A 43 -22.35 17.76 -5.85
CA ILE A 43 -23.82 17.81 -5.93
C ILE A 43 -24.37 19.00 -5.14
N SER A 44 -23.81 19.26 -3.96
CA SER A 44 -24.18 20.41 -3.14
C SER A 44 -23.96 21.71 -3.91
N GLN A 45 -22.80 21.89 -4.53
CA GLN A 45 -22.51 23.06 -5.35
C GLN A 45 -23.49 23.22 -6.53
N ASP A 46 -23.75 22.15 -7.28
CA ASP A 46 -24.67 22.17 -8.43
C ASP A 46 -26.12 22.52 -8.03
N THR A 47 -26.52 22.19 -6.80
CA THR A 47 -27.85 22.49 -6.27
C THR A 47 -27.92 23.84 -5.54
N GLY A 48 -26.83 24.62 -5.53
CA GLY A 48 -26.75 25.90 -4.82
C GLY A 48 -26.68 25.75 -3.31
N TRP A 49 -26.00 24.70 -2.84
CA TRP A 49 -25.76 24.36 -1.43
C TRP A 49 -27.03 24.09 -0.62
N LYS A 50 -28.07 23.51 -1.26
CA LYS A 50 -29.35 23.18 -0.62
C LYS A 50 -29.35 21.82 0.09
N TYR A 51 -28.44 20.93 -0.29
CA TYR A 51 -28.36 19.56 0.20
C TYR A 51 -26.91 19.13 0.36
N TYR A 52 -26.63 18.29 1.37
CA TYR A 52 -25.33 17.64 1.61
C TYR A 52 -24.14 18.60 1.86
N GLU A 53 -24.40 19.87 2.16
CA GLU A 53 -23.37 20.86 2.34
C GLU A 53 -22.53 20.58 3.60
N VAL A 54 -21.21 20.47 3.42
CA VAL A 54 -20.25 20.44 4.52
C VAL A 54 -19.44 21.72 4.42
N LEU A 55 -20.09 22.82 4.80
CA LEU A 55 -19.55 24.18 4.74
C LEU A 55 -19.47 24.83 6.11
N SER A 56 -18.44 25.65 6.33
CA SER A 56 -18.40 26.61 7.42
C SER A 56 -18.97 27.95 6.95
N PRO A 57 -19.76 28.68 7.77
CA PRO A 57 -20.25 30.01 7.39
C PRO A 57 -19.13 30.96 6.94
N ALA A 58 -17.99 30.92 7.64
CA ALA A 58 -16.81 31.76 7.38
C ALA A 58 -15.76 31.11 6.46
N GLY A 59 -15.99 29.88 5.98
CA GLY A 59 -15.04 29.17 5.13
C GLY A 59 -15.20 29.47 3.64
N SER A 60 -14.29 28.93 2.84
CA SER A 60 -14.41 28.97 1.39
C SER A 60 -15.61 28.15 0.90
N ARG A 61 -15.96 28.33 -0.37
CA ARG A 61 -16.90 27.47 -1.11
C ARG A 61 -16.12 26.70 -2.19
N ASP A 62 -14.83 26.52 -1.96
CA ASP A 62 -13.95 25.86 -2.92
C ASP A 62 -14.38 24.40 -3.10
N PRO A 63 -14.24 23.87 -4.35
CA PRO A 63 -14.41 22.46 -4.59
C PRO A 63 -13.52 21.62 -3.67
N PHE A 64 -14.00 20.44 -3.28
CA PHE A 64 -13.20 19.51 -2.51
C PHE A 64 -12.27 18.73 -3.45
N TYR A 65 -11.08 19.28 -3.69
CA TYR A 65 -10.02 18.59 -4.43
C TYR A 65 -9.42 17.50 -3.56
N TYR A 66 -9.49 16.25 -4.02
CA TYR A 66 -8.93 15.13 -3.27
C TYR A 66 -8.21 14.11 -4.15
N THR A 67 -7.30 13.36 -3.52
CA THR A 67 -6.70 12.14 -4.07
C THR A 67 -6.66 11.04 -2.99
N ILE A 68 -6.63 9.79 -3.44
CA ILE A 68 -6.34 8.62 -2.59
C ILE A 68 -4.98 8.12 -3.04
N ASP A 69 -3.98 8.35 -2.20
CA ASP A 69 -2.59 8.11 -2.49
C ASP A 69 -2.10 6.83 -1.81
N ARG A 70 -1.03 6.27 -2.38
CA ARG A 70 -0.27 5.20 -1.74
C ARG A 70 0.36 5.73 -0.46
N PHE A 71 0.72 4.81 0.44
CA PHE A 71 1.46 5.12 1.65
C PHE A 71 2.63 6.07 1.36
N SER A 72 2.64 7.20 2.05
CA SER A 72 3.87 7.96 2.30
C SER A 72 4.17 7.92 3.80
N GLY A 73 5.47 7.91 4.10
CA GLY A 73 5.94 8.22 5.43
C GLY A 73 5.94 9.74 5.67
N GLY A 74 6.59 10.16 6.76
CA GLY A 74 6.81 11.58 7.05
C GLY A 74 5.85 12.20 8.05
N SER A 75 5.11 11.38 8.79
CA SER A 75 4.26 11.81 9.90
C SER A 75 4.21 10.75 10.99
N ASP A 76 3.49 11.01 12.08
CA ASP A 76 3.49 10.20 13.30
C ASP A 76 2.94 8.78 13.10
N HIS A 77 2.18 8.52 12.02
CA HIS A 77 1.60 7.20 11.75
C HIS A 77 2.65 6.11 11.52
N ILE A 78 3.89 6.47 11.14
CA ILE A 78 4.96 5.52 10.76
C ILE A 78 5.31 4.54 11.88
N VAL A 79 5.18 4.93 13.15
CA VAL A 79 5.53 4.06 14.29
C VAL A 79 4.46 2.99 14.51
N PHE A 80 3.21 3.28 14.18
CA PHE A 80 2.09 2.35 14.32
C PHE A 80 2.08 1.31 13.20
N VAL A 81 2.39 1.74 11.97
CA VAL A 81 2.42 0.86 10.79
C VAL A 81 3.73 0.07 10.64
N ASP A 82 4.74 0.31 11.48
CA ASP A 82 5.99 -0.48 11.48
C ASP A 82 5.69 -1.97 11.66
N GLY A 83 6.44 -2.82 10.96
CA GLY A 83 6.27 -4.28 10.99
C GLY A 83 6.41 -4.93 12.37
N SER A 84 6.91 -4.22 13.38
CA SER A 84 6.93 -4.66 14.78
C SER A 84 5.65 -4.36 15.56
N VAL A 85 4.87 -3.35 15.15
CA VAL A 85 3.63 -2.91 15.83
C VAL A 85 2.39 -3.33 15.03
N ARG A 86 2.43 -3.16 13.71
CA ARG A 86 1.40 -3.62 12.74
C ARG A 86 -0.02 -3.15 13.05
N VAL A 87 -0.18 -1.90 13.50
CA VAL A 87 -1.48 -1.25 13.63
C VAL A 87 -1.79 -0.50 12.34
N PRO A 88 -2.83 -0.89 11.57
CA PRO A 88 -3.18 -0.19 10.34
C PRO A 88 -3.53 1.26 10.61
N ALA A 89 -3.01 2.15 9.79
CA ALA A 89 -3.28 3.58 9.86
C ALA A 89 -3.38 4.17 8.46
N VAL A 90 -4.20 5.21 8.35
CA VAL A 90 -4.30 6.08 7.19
C VAL A 90 -4.05 7.51 7.63
N MET A 91 -3.57 8.35 6.72
CA MET A 91 -3.32 9.76 7.01
C MET A 91 -4.18 10.65 6.15
N PHE A 92 -4.85 11.59 6.80
CA PHE A 92 -5.39 12.77 6.13
C PHE A 92 -4.33 13.85 6.13
N ILE A 93 -4.06 14.41 4.94
CA ILE A 93 -3.10 15.50 4.78
C ILE A 93 -3.53 16.41 3.63
N CYS A 94 -3.29 17.71 3.74
CA CYS A 94 -3.30 18.59 2.57
C CYS A 94 -1.86 18.71 2.04
N TRP A 95 -1.64 18.28 0.80
CA TRP A 95 -0.31 18.30 0.19
C TRP A 95 -0.37 18.52 -1.34
N PRO A 96 0.59 19.23 -1.96
CA PRO A 96 1.70 19.97 -1.33
C PRO A 96 1.21 21.12 -0.46
N ASP A 97 2.03 21.56 0.48
CA ASP A 97 1.82 22.82 1.20
C ASP A 97 3.05 23.72 1.01
N MET A 98 2.81 24.86 0.38
CA MET A 98 3.83 25.85 0.05
C MET A 98 4.31 26.70 1.24
N TRP A 99 3.62 26.65 2.39
CA TRP A 99 3.99 27.39 3.60
C TRP A 99 4.62 26.51 4.67
N TYR A 100 4.57 25.19 4.51
CA TYR A 100 5.18 24.23 5.41
C TYR A 100 6.63 24.59 5.76
N HIS A 101 6.95 24.64 7.05
CA HIS A 101 8.26 25.03 7.58
C HIS A 101 8.75 26.44 7.19
N THR A 102 7.83 27.35 6.88
CA THR A 102 8.16 28.76 6.63
C THR A 102 7.54 29.66 7.70
N SER A 103 8.06 30.88 7.85
CA SER A 103 7.43 31.91 8.69
C SER A 103 6.08 32.40 8.15
N GLY A 104 5.69 31.98 6.95
CA GLY A 104 4.40 32.30 6.33
C GLY A 104 3.28 31.31 6.67
N ASP A 105 3.58 30.24 7.43
CA ASP A 105 2.58 29.32 7.98
C ASP A 105 1.78 30.03 9.09
N LEU A 106 0.73 30.72 8.65
CA LEU A 106 -0.13 31.57 9.48
C LEU A 106 -1.60 31.15 9.31
N PRO A 107 -2.48 31.44 10.29
CA PRO A 107 -3.88 31.06 10.24
C PRO A 107 -4.64 31.53 8.99
N ASP A 108 -4.18 32.59 8.32
CA ASP A 108 -4.80 33.09 7.09
C ASP A 108 -4.67 32.11 5.91
N LYS A 109 -3.81 31.08 5.99
CA LYS A 109 -3.69 30.01 4.98
C LYS A 109 -4.68 28.86 5.19
N SER A 110 -5.37 28.84 6.32
CA SER A 110 -6.37 27.82 6.64
C SER A 110 -7.75 28.17 6.07
N ASP A 111 -8.58 27.14 5.85
CA ASP A 111 -9.99 27.27 5.51
C ASP A 111 -10.85 26.49 6.51
N SER A 112 -11.77 27.21 7.17
CA SER A 112 -12.70 26.59 8.12
C SER A 112 -13.69 25.61 7.47
N THR A 113 -14.01 25.75 6.17
CA THR A 113 -14.79 24.76 5.43
C THR A 113 -13.97 23.46 5.28
N GLN A 114 -12.70 23.57 4.87
CA GLN A 114 -11.83 22.40 4.77
C GLN A 114 -11.64 21.70 6.12
N LEU A 115 -11.39 22.44 7.19
CA LEU A 115 -11.34 21.88 8.56
C LEU A 115 -12.63 21.14 8.92
N LYS A 116 -13.80 21.72 8.62
CA LYS A 116 -15.10 21.06 8.87
C LYS A 116 -15.21 19.74 8.11
N ARG A 117 -14.79 19.70 6.84
CA ARG A 117 -14.80 18.48 6.02
C ARG A 117 -13.91 17.39 6.62
N VAL A 118 -12.71 17.73 7.07
CA VAL A 118 -11.81 16.77 7.73
C VAL A 118 -12.43 16.24 9.02
N VAL A 119 -12.98 17.10 9.87
CA VAL A 119 -13.68 16.66 11.09
C VAL A 119 -14.85 15.73 10.74
N THR A 120 -15.65 16.06 9.72
CA THR A 120 -16.75 15.20 9.26
C THR A 120 -16.23 13.82 8.82
N LEU A 121 -15.16 13.76 8.02
CA LEU A 121 -14.57 12.50 7.56
C LEU A 121 -14.03 11.66 8.74
N THR A 122 -13.32 12.28 9.68
CA THR A 122 -12.78 11.62 10.86
C THR A 122 -13.89 11.06 11.74
N VAL A 123 -14.91 11.87 12.05
CA VAL A 123 -16.03 11.44 12.91
C VAL A 123 -16.86 10.36 12.24
N ALA A 124 -17.15 10.48 10.93
CA ALA A 124 -17.89 9.45 10.20
C ALA A 124 -17.14 8.11 10.20
N SER A 125 -15.83 8.14 9.95
CA SER A 125 -14.97 6.95 10.00
C SER A 125 -14.97 6.33 11.40
N ALA A 126 -14.78 7.14 12.44
CA ALA A 126 -14.74 6.67 13.82
C ALA A 126 -16.07 6.08 14.28
N ILE A 127 -17.20 6.73 13.98
CA ILE A 127 -18.54 6.23 14.32
C ILE A 127 -18.80 4.90 13.60
N PHE A 128 -18.50 4.81 12.30
CA PHE A 128 -18.70 3.57 11.55
C PHE A 128 -17.87 2.43 12.13
N LEU A 129 -16.57 2.64 12.34
CA LEU A 129 -15.65 1.59 12.81
C LEU A 129 -15.89 1.18 14.26
N SER A 130 -16.24 2.11 15.15
CA SER A 130 -16.52 1.81 16.56
C SER A 130 -17.83 1.06 16.77
N ASN A 131 -18.78 1.15 15.84
CA ASN A 131 -20.05 0.43 15.88
C ASN A 131 -20.10 -0.78 14.94
N ALA A 132 -19.01 -1.08 14.22
CA ALA A 132 -19.00 -2.13 13.22
C ALA A 132 -19.13 -3.52 13.86
N GLY A 133 -20.11 -4.29 13.40
CA GLY A 133 -20.26 -5.71 13.68
C GLY A 133 -20.26 -6.56 12.40
N PRO A 134 -20.77 -7.80 12.43
CA PRO A 134 -20.80 -8.70 11.28
C PRO A 134 -21.51 -8.13 10.03
N LYS A 135 -22.54 -7.30 10.25
CA LYS A 135 -23.27 -6.63 9.17
C LYS A 135 -22.37 -5.63 8.45
N GLU A 136 -21.73 -4.72 9.19
CA GLU A 136 -20.81 -3.73 8.64
C GLU A 136 -19.59 -4.42 8.02
N ALA A 137 -19.08 -5.49 8.63
CA ALA A 137 -18.01 -6.31 8.07
C ALA A 137 -18.37 -6.89 6.70
N SER A 138 -19.61 -7.33 6.51
CA SER A 138 -20.11 -7.82 5.22
C SER A 138 -20.20 -6.70 4.17
N LEU A 139 -20.54 -5.47 4.59
CA LEU A 139 -20.47 -4.29 3.72
C LEU A 139 -19.02 -3.95 3.34
N MET A 140 -18.09 -3.97 4.30
CA MET A 140 -16.66 -3.78 4.03
C MET A 140 -16.13 -4.80 3.02
N LEU A 141 -16.52 -6.08 3.13
CA LEU A 141 -16.14 -7.12 2.17
C LEU A 141 -16.62 -6.83 0.74
N ASN A 142 -17.77 -6.18 0.57
CA ASN A 142 -18.26 -5.80 -0.74
C ASN A 142 -17.50 -4.59 -1.29
N GLU A 143 -17.24 -3.59 -0.43
CA GLU A 143 -16.46 -2.41 -0.80
C GLU A 143 -15.04 -2.79 -1.24
N ILE A 144 -14.34 -3.59 -0.41
CA ILE A 144 -12.98 -4.06 -0.69
C ILE A 144 -12.96 -4.90 -1.97
N ALA A 145 -13.88 -5.86 -2.12
CA ALA A 145 -13.90 -6.73 -3.31
C ALA A 145 -14.22 -5.98 -4.61
N THR A 146 -14.95 -4.87 -4.53
CA THR A 146 -15.25 -4.02 -5.69
C THR A 146 -14.02 -3.22 -6.08
N ARG A 147 -13.41 -2.52 -5.13
CA ARG A 147 -12.18 -1.75 -5.35
C ARG A 147 -11.00 -2.62 -5.77
N SER A 148 -10.93 -3.85 -5.27
CA SER A 148 -9.89 -4.80 -5.65
C SER A 148 -9.91 -5.11 -7.15
N GLN A 149 -11.07 -5.09 -7.81
CA GLN A 149 -11.15 -5.34 -9.26
C GLN A 149 -10.37 -4.29 -10.06
N GLU A 150 -10.51 -3.02 -9.69
CA GLU A 150 -9.78 -1.93 -10.31
C GLU A 150 -8.27 -2.08 -10.09
N ARG A 151 -7.85 -2.26 -8.83
CA ARG A 151 -6.43 -2.41 -8.47
C ARG A 151 -5.81 -3.62 -9.18
N LEU A 152 -6.47 -4.78 -9.15
CA LEU A 152 -6.02 -5.96 -9.85
C LEU A 152 -5.93 -5.73 -11.36
N GLY A 153 -6.91 -5.05 -11.97
CA GLY A 153 -6.88 -4.71 -13.40
C GLY A 153 -5.67 -3.85 -13.78
N GLN A 154 -5.35 -2.85 -12.95
CA GLN A 154 -4.14 -2.02 -13.13
C GLN A 154 -2.85 -2.86 -13.02
N GLU A 155 -2.78 -3.76 -12.04
CA GLU A 155 -1.63 -4.64 -11.81
C GLU A 155 -1.43 -5.65 -12.95
N LYS A 156 -2.53 -6.17 -13.51
CA LYS A 156 -2.50 -7.02 -14.69
C LYS A 156 -1.98 -6.28 -15.91
N GLY A 157 -2.52 -5.09 -16.19
CA GLY A 157 -2.04 -4.26 -17.29
C GLY A 157 -0.54 -3.94 -17.16
N ARG A 158 -0.07 -3.66 -15.94
CA ARG A 158 1.35 -3.44 -15.65
C ARG A 158 2.20 -4.70 -15.90
N ALA A 159 1.75 -5.86 -15.45
CA ALA A 159 2.45 -7.14 -15.67
C ALA A 159 2.55 -7.51 -17.16
N GLU A 160 1.47 -7.34 -17.92
CA GLU A 160 1.44 -7.58 -19.37
C GLU A 160 2.35 -6.60 -20.12
N ALA A 161 2.26 -5.30 -19.79
CA ALA A 161 3.12 -4.28 -20.38
C ALA A 161 4.61 -4.54 -20.13
N LEU A 162 4.95 -5.03 -18.93
CA LEU A 162 6.34 -5.39 -18.58
C LEU A 162 6.89 -6.49 -19.51
N ILE A 163 6.08 -7.50 -19.85
CA ILE A 163 6.48 -8.56 -20.79
C ILE A 163 6.59 -7.98 -22.20
N MET A 164 5.55 -7.28 -22.66
CA MET A 164 5.46 -6.80 -24.04
C MET A 164 6.53 -5.76 -24.41
N SER A 165 7.07 -5.04 -23.42
CA SER A 165 8.12 -4.04 -23.61
C SER A 165 9.55 -4.56 -23.34
N ALA A 166 9.72 -5.83 -22.95
CA ALA A 166 11.02 -6.35 -22.50
C ALA A 166 12.05 -6.61 -23.61
N GLY A 167 11.64 -6.55 -24.89
CA GLY A 167 12.47 -6.95 -26.02
C GLY A 167 12.99 -8.37 -25.83
N LYS A 168 14.31 -8.58 -25.84
CA LYS A 168 14.90 -9.92 -25.65
C LYS A 168 14.97 -10.40 -24.20
N ASN A 169 14.71 -9.55 -23.20
CA ASN A 169 14.83 -9.89 -21.77
C ASN A 169 13.56 -10.56 -21.20
N LEU A 170 12.90 -11.41 -21.99
CA LEU A 170 11.55 -11.92 -21.68
C LEU A 170 11.52 -12.85 -20.47
N THR A 171 12.56 -13.64 -20.23
CA THR A 171 12.60 -14.56 -19.07
C THR A 171 12.53 -13.79 -17.75
N ASN A 172 13.31 -12.72 -17.59
CA ASN A 172 13.29 -11.90 -16.38
C ASN A 172 12.01 -11.09 -16.27
N ALA A 173 11.53 -10.51 -17.38
CA ALA A 173 10.28 -9.77 -17.39
C ALA A 173 9.08 -10.66 -17.00
N ARG A 174 9.03 -11.91 -17.48
CA ARG A 174 8.02 -12.89 -17.06
C ARG A 174 8.09 -13.20 -15.56
N LYS A 175 9.29 -13.39 -15.00
CA LYS A 175 9.46 -13.62 -13.55
C LYS A 175 8.86 -12.48 -12.73
N GLU A 176 9.18 -11.24 -13.08
CA GLU A 176 8.66 -10.05 -12.39
C GLU A 176 7.15 -9.85 -12.63
N ALA A 177 6.66 -10.11 -13.84
CA ALA A 177 5.23 -10.00 -14.15
C ALA A 177 4.38 -11.02 -13.37
N VAL A 178 4.85 -12.28 -13.29
CA VAL A 178 4.23 -13.31 -12.44
C VAL A 178 4.29 -12.91 -10.97
N ASN A 179 5.40 -12.33 -10.52
CA ASN A 179 5.54 -11.82 -9.16
C ASN A 179 4.54 -10.69 -8.86
N ILE A 180 4.38 -9.71 -9.76
CA ILE A 180 3.40 -8.61 -9.65
C ILE A 180 2.00 -9.16 -9.40
N LEU A 181 1.53 -10.10 -10.24
CA LEU A 181 0.21 -10.70 -10.07
C LEU A 181 0.10 -11.48 -8.76
N ASN A 182 1.10 -12.29 -8.42
CA ASN A 182 1.08 -13.06 -7.18
C ASN A 182 0.90 -12.15 -5.95
N GLN A 183 1.71 -11.10 -5.86
CA GLN A 183 1.65 -10.16 -4.74
C GLN A 183 0.36 -9.35 -4.75
N ALA A 184 -0.13 -8.92 -5.92
CA ALA A 184 -1.39 -8.19 -6.03
C ALA A 184 -2.56 -8.99 -5.44
N PHE A 185 -2.71 -10.26 -5.83
CA PHE A 185 -3.75 -11.11 -5.25
C PHE A 185 -3.55 -11.38 -3.75
N ASP A 186 -2.31 -11.51 -3.29
CA ASP A 186 -2.03 -11.73 -1.86
C ASP A 186 -2.41 -10.49 -1.01
N ARG A 187 -2.14 -9.27 -1.52
CA ARG A 187 -2.57 -8.02 -0.89
C ARG A 187 -4.08 -7.89 -0.78
N GLU A 188 -4.82 -8.17 -1.85
CA GLU A 188 -6.28 -8.08 -1.82
C GLU A 188 -6.90 -9.12 -0.88
N LYS A 189 -6.30 -10.32 -0.78
CA LYS A 189 -6.70 -11.31 0.22
C LYS A 189 -6.38 -10.86 1.64
N GLU A 190 -5.28 -10.16 1.87
CA GLU A 190 -4.94 -9.60 3.19
C GLU A 190 -5.95 -8.53 3.60
N ALA A 191 -6.28 -7.60 2.69
CA ALA A 191 -7.32 -6.60 2.89
C ALA A 191 -8.67 -7.24 3.25
N LEU A 192 -9.14 -8.23 2.50
CA LEU A 192 -10.37 -8.97 2.82
C LEU A 192 -10.28 -9.66 4.19
N ASN A 193 -9.18 -10.37 4.48
CA ASN A 193 -9.02 -11.08 5.75
C ASN A 193 -8.99 -10.14 6.96
N SER A 194 -8.52 -8.90 6.80
CA SER A 194 -8.50 -7.93 7.90
C SER A 194 -9.90 -7.61 8.46
N THR A 195 -10.97 -7.77 7.66
CA THR A 195 -12.36 -7.60 8.12
C THR A 195 -12.80 -8.65 9.13
N ARG A 196 -12.07 -9.77 9.26
CA ARG A 196 -12.35 -10.82 10.26
C ARG A 196 -12.43 -10.24 11.68
N PHE A 197 -11.70 -9.17 11.95
CA PHE A 197 -11.73 -8.48 13.23
C PHE A 197 -13.16 -8.17 13.72
N PHE A 198 -14.07 -7.80 12.81
CA PHE A 198 -15.46 -7.42 13.13
C PHE A 198 -16.46 -8.58 13.05
N GLY A 199 -16.14 -9.63 12.29
CA GLY A 199 -17.09 -10.69 11.93
C GLY A 199 -16.68 -12.11 12.38
N GLN A 200 -15.58 -12.28 13.11
CA GLN A 200 -15.02 -13.61 13.42
C GLN A 200 -15.96 -14.58 14.15
N ALA A 201 -16.97 -14.09 14.86
CA ALA A 201 -17.95 -14.92 15.56
C ALA A 201 -19.18 -15.29 14.70
N ASP A 202 -19.32 -14.69 13.51
CA ASP A 202 -20.50 -14.82 12.66
C ASP A 202 -20.26 -15.77 11.49
N GLN A 203 -21.04 -16.84 11.41
CA GLN A 203 -20.83 -17.91 10.42
C GLN A 203 -21.19 -17.48 8.99
N GLU A 204 -22.19 -16.61 8.82
CA GLU A 204 -22.60 -16.13 7.50
C GLU A 204 -21.51 -15.23 6.90
N PHE A 205 -20.96 -14.33 7.71
CA PHE A 205 -19.80 -13.51 7.36
C PHE A 205 -18.59 -14.38 7.00
N LEU A 206 -18.26 -15.39 7.81
CA LEU A 206 -17.12 -16.27 7.54
C LEU A 206 -17.29 -17.05 6.24
N ALA A 207 -18.51 -17.49 5.92
CA ALA A 207 -18.83 -18.14 4.66
C ALA A 207 -18.66 -17.18 3.47
N LEU A 208 -19.14 -15.93 3.59
CA LEU A 208 -18.99 -14.90 2.56
C LEU A 208 -17.52 -14.54 2.32
N LEU A 209 -16.74 -14.33 3.38
CA LEU A 209 -15.30 -14.08 3.29
C LEU A 209 -14.59 -15.24 2.58
N LYS A 210 -14.88 -16.48 2.98
CA LYS A 210 -14.30 -17.67 2.36
C LYS A 210 -14.60 -17.73 0.86
N ALA A 211 -15.85 -17.44 0.45
CA ALA A 211 -16.23 -17.42 -0.95
C ALA A 211 -15.46 -16.36 -1.75
N LYS A 212 -15.31 -15.14 -1.20
CA LYS A 212 -14.53 -14.06 -1.85
C LYS A 212 -13.05 -14.42 -2.00
N LEU A 213 -12.45 -15.02 -0.97
CA LEU A 213 -11.05 -15.47 -1.02
C LEU A 213 -10.85 -16.59 -2.05
N LEU A 214 -11.80 -17.52 -2.15
CA LEU A 214 -11.76 -18.58 -3.17
C LEU A 214 -11.84 -17.99 -4.59
N ALA A 215 -12.77 -17.06 -4.81
CA ALA A 215 -12.90 -16.39 -6.11
C ALA A 215 -11.62 -15.66 -6.53
N LEU A 216 -10.91 -15.00 -5.59
CA LEU A 216 -9.61 -14.40 -5.87
C LEU A 216 -8.54 -15.43 -6.24
N ASN A 217 -8.51 -16.59 -5.58
CA ASN A 217 -7.58 -17.66 -5.96
C ASN A 217 -7.87 -18.22 -7.35
N GLU A 218 -9.14 -18.44 -7.69
CA GLU A 218 -9.54 -18.92 -9.01
C GLU A 218 -9.20 -17.90 -10.12
N MET A 219 -9.48 -16.62 -9.86
CA MET A 219 -9.14 -15.53 -10.77
C MET A 219 -7.63 -15.42 -10.99
N LYS A 220 -6.83 -15.56 -9.93
CA LYS A 220 -5.36 -15.57 -10.01
C LYS A 220 -4.86 -16.66 -10.96
N GLU A 221 -5.38 -17.88 -10.83
CA GLU A 221 -4.98 -19.00 -11.70
C GLU A 221 -5.33 -18.76 -13.17
N VAL A 222 -6.48 -18.14 -13.44
CA VAL A 222 -6.86 -17.75 -14.81
C VAL A 222 -5.90 -16.68 -15.35
N TRP A 223 -5.63 -15.63 -14.57
CA TRP A 223 -4.79 -14.53 -15.01
C TRP A 223 -3.32 -14.92 -15.19
N LEU A 224 -2.79 -15.86 -14.40
CA LEU A 224 -1.45 -16.39 -14.62
C LEU A 224 -1.35 -17.17 -15.94
N LYS A 225 -2.41 -17.87 -16.37
CA LYS A 225 -2.46 -18.54 -17.68
C LYS A 225 -2.57 -17.55 -18.83
N GLU A 226 -3.33 -16.48 -18.66
CA GLU A 226 -3.40 -15.39 -19.64
C GLU A 226 -2.05 -14.69 -19.78
N LEU A 227 -1.39 -14.36 -18.65
CA LEU A 227 -0.05 -13.78 -18.65
C LEU A 227 0.98 -14.71 -19.31
N GLU A 228 0.86 -16.02 -19.11
CA GLU A 228 1.69 -16.99 -19.83
C GLU A 228 1.47 -16.92 -21.35
N THR A 229 0.21 -16.77 -21.78
CA THR A 229 -0.11 -16.60 -23.21
C THR A 229 0.51 -15.31 -23.77
N THR A 230 0.50 -14.22 -23.00
CA THR A 230 1.20 -12.98 -23.34
C THR A 230 2.71 -13.19 -23.48
N TYR A 231 3.34 -13.93 -22.55
CA TYR A 231 4.76 -14.29 -22.63
C TYR A 231 5.10 -15.10 -23.89
N GLN A 232 4.30 -16.13 -24.21
CA GLN A 232 4.52 -16.96 -25.40
C GLN A 232 4.39 -16.12 -26.68
N THR A 233 3.43 -15.20 -26.72
CA THR A 233 3.23 -14.27 -27.83
C THR A 233 4.42 -13.35 -28.01
N ALA A 234 4.91 -12.73 -26.92
CA ALA A 234 6.09 -11.87 -26.96
C ALA A 234 7.35 -12.65 -27.39
N CYS A 235 7.53 -13.89 -26.93
CA CYS A 235 8.63 -14.76 -27.36
C CYS A 235 8.60 -15.01 -28.88
N ALA A 236 7.42 -15.28 -29.45
CA ALA A 236 7.26 -15.47 -30.88
C ALA A 236 7.59 -14.20 -31.68
N GLN A 237 7.15 -13.03 -31.21
CA GLN A 237 7.42 -11.74 -31.84
C GLN A 237 8.93 -11.40 -31.82
N GLU A 238 9.58 -11.59 -30.68
CA GLU A 238 11.00 -11.29 -30.46
C GLU A 238 11.94 -12.42 -30.94
N LYS A 239 11.37 -13.52 -31.46
CA LYS A 239 12.09 -14.73 -31.90
C LYS A 239 12.99 -15.32 -30.81
N VAL A 240 12.53 -15.26 -29.56
CA VAL A 240 13.17 -15.85 -28.40
C VAL A 240 12.52 -17.19 -28.09
N LYS A 241 13.31 -18.21 -27.76
CA LYS A 241 12.77 -19.51 -27.34
C LYS A 241 12.18 -19.39 -25.93
N PRO A 242 10.92 -19.79 -25.70
CA PRO A 242 10.34 -19.79 -24.36
C PRO A 242 11.12 -20.69 -23.41
N GLU A 243 11.38 -20.19 -22.21
CA GLU A 243 12.06 -20.91 -21.13
C GLU A 243 11.06 -21.33 -20.06
N LYS A 244 11.41 -22.35 -19.26
CA LYS A 244 10.59 -22.72 -18.10
C LYS A 244 10.85 -21.74 -16.97
N LEU A 245 9.80 -21.39 -16.23
CA LEU A 245 9.94 -20.59 -15.02
C LEU A 245 10.61 -21.43 -13.93
N THR A 246 11.89 -21.15 -13.64
CA THR A 246 12.66 -21.84 -12.60
C THR A 246 13.44 -20.84 -11.75
N LEU A 247 13.70 -21.22 -10.50
CA LEU A 247 14.56 -20.43 -9.62
C LEU A 247 16.03 -20.55 -10.03
N THR A 248 16.75 -19.45 -10.01
CA THR A 248 18.22 -19.45 -10.11
C THR A 248 18.84 -20.04 -8.84
N ALA A 249 20.16 -20.30 -8.88
CA ALA A 249 20.89 -20.78 -7.71
C ALA A 249 20.78 -19.80 -6.52
N ASP A 250 20.88 -18.49 -6.77
CA ASP A 250 20.73 -17.47 -5.73
C ASP A 250 19.30 -17.34 -5.22
N GLU A 251 18.29 -17.43 -6.10
CA GLU A 251 16.89 -17.46 -5.70
C GLU A 251 16.61 -18.69 -4.81
N LEU A 252 17.11 -19.87 -5.20
CA LEU A 252 16.95 -21.08 -4.41
C LEU A 252 17.66 -20.96 -3.05
N ARG A 253 18.88 -20.40 -3.01
CA ARG A 253 19.64 -20.18 -1.77
C ARG A 253 18.90 -19.21 -0.84
N LEU A 254 18.43 -18.08 -1.37
CA LEU A 254 17.80 -17.01 -0.58
C LEU A 254 16.33 -17.26 -0.27
N SER A 255 15.67 -18.22 -0.93
CA SER A 255 14.36 -18.74 -0.51
C SER A 255 14.41 -19.53 0.80
N ARG A 256 15.62 -19.88 1.27
CA ARG A 256 15.89 -20.63 2.50
C ARG A 256 16.49 -19.77 3.61
N VAL A 257 16.64 -18.46 3.42
CA VAL A 257 17.16 -17.54 4.45
C VAL A 257 16.01 -16.67 4.94
N ILE A 258 15.69 -16.76 6.23
CA ILE A 258 14.62 -15.99 6.87
C ILE A 258 15.26 -14.91 7.76
N PRO A 259 15.03 -13.62 7.47
CA PRO A 259 15.32 -12.57 8.44
C PRO A 259 14.28 -12.61 9.57
N VAL A 260 14.78 -12.54 10.81
CA VAL A 260 13.98 -12.42 12.03
C VAL A 260 14.36 -11.11 12.71
N ARG A 261 13.37 -10.26 13.04
CA ARG A 261 13.64 -9.01 13.77
C ARG A 261 14.15 -9.35 15.17
N LYS A 262 15.26 -8.72 15.57
CA LYS A 262 15.68 -8.74 16.97
C LYS A 262 14.84 -7.72 17.74
N PRO A 263 14.53 -7.99 19.03
CA PRO A 263 14.00 -6.97 19.91
C PRO A 263 14.98 -5.80 19.89
N LEU A 264 14.52 -4.69 19.35
CA LEU A 264 15.29 -3.47 19.42
C LEU A 264 15.35 -3.06 20.91
N PRO A 265 16.52 -2.62 21.43
CA PRO A 265 16.55 -1.91 22.71
C PRO A 265 15.50 -0.79 22.66
N SER A 266 14.80 -0.53 23.75
CA SER A 266 13.49 0.12 23.85
C SER A 266 13.32 1.54 23.28
N GLU A 267 14.19 2.03 22.39
CA GLU A 267 14.22 3.43 21.93
C GLU A 267 14.65 3.63 20.47
N THR A 268 14.90 2.58 19.67
CA THR A 268 15.30 2.84 18.26
C THR A 268 14.10 3.11 17.37
N GLU A 269 13.87 4.39 17.14
CA GLU A 269 13.09 4.90 16.02
C GLU A 269 13.59 4.33 14.68
N PRO A 270 12.74 4.28 13.63
CA PRO A 270 13.17 3.99 12.25
C PRO A 270 14.40 4.81 11.80
N TRP A 271 14.57 6.01 12.34
CA TRP A 271 15.76 6.84 12.12
C TRP A 271 17.07 6.19 12.59
N ALA A 272 17.06 5.48 13.72
CA ALA A 272 18.24 4.82 14.26
C ALA A 272 18.72 3.67 13.36
N VAL A 273 17.80 3.03 12.62
CA VAL A 273 18.15 2.04 11.58
C VAL A 273 18.98 2.69 10.49
N MET A 274 18.49 3.80 9.95
CA MET A 274 19.18 4.54 8.91
C MET A 274 20.52 5.12 9.40
N MET A 275 20.61 5.62 10.64
CA MET A 275 21.86 6.12 11.20
C MET A 275 22.93 5.04 11.31
N LYS A 276 22.60 3.86 11.85
CA LYS A 276 23.53 2.73 11.90
C LYS A 276 23.98 2.27 10.52
N LEU A 277 23.07 2.23 9.54
CA LEU A 277 23.43 1.88 8.16
C LEU A 277 24.37 2.92 7.53
N ARG A 278 24.20 4.21 7.84
CA ARG A 278 25.12 5.28 7.43
C ARG A 278 26.49 5.16 8.10
N GLU A 279 26.55 4.87 9.40
CA GLU A 279 27.80 4.63 10.13
C GLU A 279 28.62 3.47 9.54
N MET A 280 27.93 2.48 8.99
CA MET A 280 28.57 1.34 8.30
C MET A 280 29.12 1.67 6.91
N ASN A 281 29.01 2.93 6.43
CA ASN A 281 29.40 3.35 5.08
C ASN A 281 28.84 2.45 3.96
N LEU A 282 27.68 1.85 4.20
CA LEU A 282 27.06 0.95 3.22
C LEU A 282 26.50 1.78 2.06
N GLN A 283 27.00 1.54 0.85
CA GLN A 283 26.37 2.08 -0.35
C GLN A 283 25.08 1.30 -0.63
N ILE A 284 23.96 1.85 -0.17
CA ILE A 284 22.62 1.34 -0.48
C ILE A 284 22.23 1.87 -1.86
N SER A 285 21.80 0.99 -2.76
CA SER A 285 21.35 1.41 -4.08
C SER A 285 20.07 2.25 -3.96
N PRO A 286 19.82 3.20 -4.88
CA PRO A 286 18.61 4.03 -4.85
C PRO A 286 17.30 3.21 -4.81
N PHE A 287 17.30 2.02 -5.45
CA PHE A 287 16.18 1.09 -5.43
C PHE A 287 15.89 0.55 -4.02
N ILE A 288 16.93 0.18 -3.28
CA ILE A 288 16.78 -0.29 -1.90
C ILE A 288 16.34 0.87 -1.00
N LEU A 289 16.89 2.08 -1.19
CA LEU A 289 16.45 3.26 -0.41
C LEU A 289 14.96 3.55 -0.61
N GLN A 290 14.46 3.43 -1.84
CA GLN A 290 13.03 3.64 -2.14
C GLN A 290 12.13 2.60 -1.47
N ALA A 291 12.59 1.34 -1.37
CA ALA A 291 11.81 0.23 -0.84
C ALA A 291 12.15 -0.14 0.61
N GLU A 292 13.05 0.59 1.28
CA GLU A 292 13.65 0.21 2.58
C GLU A 292 12.57 -0.05 3.63
N PHE A 293 11.60 0.86 3.73
CA PHE A 293 10.53 0.77 4.72
C PHE A 293 9.72 -0.52 4.56
N GLU A 294 9.35 -0.87 3.33
CA GLU A 294 8.61 -2.10 3.03
C GLU A 294 9.47 -3.35 3.20
N LEU A 295 10.74 -3.33 2.74
CA LEU A 295 11.68 -4.43 2.95
C LEU A 295 11.81 -4.78 4.43
N ARG A 296 11.85 -3.75 5.29
CA ARG A 296 11.88 -3.94 6.74
C ARG A 296 10.53 -4.45 7.25
N ASN A 297 9.41 -3.86 6.82
CA ASN A 297 8.08 -4.21 7.32
C ASN A 297 7.55 -5.57 6.85
N PHE A 298 8.07 -6.12 5.76
CA PHE A 298 7.79 -7.50 5.35
C PHE A 298 8.52 -8.55 6.19
N ILE A 299 9.46 -8.17 7.07
CA ILE A 299 10.11 -9.09 8.01
C ILE A 299 9.10 -9.51 9.09
N ASN A 300 8.51 -10.68 8.92
CA ASN A 300 7.56 -11.29 9.86
C ASN A 300 8.10 -12.56 10.55
N GLY A 301 9.39 -12.86 10.37
CA GLY A 301 10.04 -14.07 10.90
C GLY A 301 9.66 -15.38 10.19
N GLN A 302 8.91 -15.32 9.09
CA GLN A 302 8.48 -16.48 8.30
C GLN A 302 8.88 -16.36 6.82
N ARG A 303 8.77 -15.14 6.26
CA ARG A 303 9.16 -14.86 4.88
C ARG A 303 10.68 -14.90 4.74
N SER A 304 11.13 -15.57 3.70
CA SER A 304 12.52 -15.59 3.27
C SER A 304 12.93 -14.27 2.61
N ILE A 305 14.24 -14.06 2.43
CA ILE A 305 14.79 -12.91 1.69
C ILE A 305 14.20 -12.85 0.28
N LEU A 306 14.03 -13.99 -0.41
CA LEU A 306 13.40 -14.01 -1.72
C LEU A 306 11.93 -13.56 -1.67
N GLU A 307 11.16 -14.04 -0.69
CA GLU A 307 9.75 -13.68 -0.53
C GLU A 307 9.58 -12.19 -0.19
N ILE A 308 10.44 -11.63 0.66
CA ILE A 308 10.44 -10.21 0.99
C ILE A 308 10.85 -9.36 -0.23
N ARG A 309 11.90 -9.77 -0.94
CA ARG A 309 12.31 -9.13 -2.19
C ARG A 309 11.14 -9.09 -3.16
N ASN A 310 10.49 -10.24 -3.38
CA ASN A 310 9.40 -10.39 -4.31
C ASN A 310 8.21 -9.48 -3.94
N ALA A 311 7.84 -9.43 -2.66
CA ALA A 311 6.81 -8.51 -2.17
C ALA A 311 7.16 -7.05 -2.48
N ALA A 312 8.34 -6.57 -2.08
CA ALA A 312 8.74 -5.18 -2.33
C ALA A 312 8.93 -4.86 -3.83
N SER A 313 9.49 -5.80 -4.61
CA SER A 313 9.72 -5.69 -6.06
C SER A 313 8.41 -5.49 -6.82
N ALA A 314 7.33 -6.12 -6.36
CA ALA A 314 6.02 -5.93 -6.96
C ALA A 314 5.49 -4.50 -6.77
N GLU A 315 5.78 -3.81 -5.66
CA GLU A 315 5.17 -2.49 -5.39
C GLU A 315 5.91 -1.33 -6.02
N TYR A 316 7.24 -1.42 -6.01
CA TYR A 316 8.12 -0.39 -6.53
C TYR A 316 8.53 -0.77 -7.96
N ASN A 317 9.80 -1.13 -8.13
CA ASN A 317 10.39 -1.60 -9.36
C ASN A 317 11.17 -2.88 -9.07
N PRO A 318 11.51 -3.67 -10.11
CA PRO A 318 12.35 -4.85 -9.98
C PRO A 318 13.57 -4.62 -9.09
N LEU A 319 13.60 -5.26 -7.91
CA LEU A 319 14.70 -5.13 -6.95
C LEU A 319 15.77 -6.20 -7.21
N PRO A 320 17.04 -5.84 -7.40
CA PRO A 320 18.11 -6.83 -7.54
C PRO A 320 18.25 -7.68 -6.26
N LEU A 321 18.09 -9.00 -6.41
CA LEU A 321 18.08 -9.93 -5.27
C LEU A 321 19.36 -9.84 -4.40
N LEU A 322 20.52 -9.70 -5.04
CA LEU A 322 21.81 -9.62 -4.32
C LEU A 322 21.99 -8.28 -3.58
N ASP A 323 21.34 -7.21 -4.03
CA ASP A 323 21.36 -5.94 -3.28
C ASP A 323 20.45 -6.03 -2.05
N VAL A 324 19.31 -6.70 -2.17
CA VAL A 324 18.44 -7.01 -1.02
C VAL A 324 19.16 -7.91 -0.02
N GLU A 325 19.92 -8.91 -0.48
CA GLU A 325 20.75 -9.74 0.39
C GLU A 325 21.80 -8.90 1.15
N LYS A 326 22.55 -8.05 0.45
CA LYS A 326 23.55 -7.16 1.08
C LYS A 326 22.91 -6.27 2.15
N TYR A 327 21.72 -5.75 1.87
CA TYR A 327 20.94 -4.97 2.82
C TYR A 327 20.61 -5.77 4.09
N PHE A 328 20.09 -6.99 3.95
CA PHE A 328 19.79 -7.85 5.10
C PHE A 328 21.03 -8.27 5.90
N GLN A 329 22.15 -8.55 5.21
CA GLN A 329 23.43 -8.82 5.87
C GLN A 329 23.93 -7.60 6.66
N ALA A 330 23.68 -6.39 6.17
CA ALA A 330 24.03 -5.18 6.90
C ALA A 330 23.13 -4.99 8.14
N LEU A 331 21.82 -5.23 8.02
CA LEU A 331 20.91 -5.22 9.17
C LEU A 331 21.32 -6.25 10.24
N GLU A 332 21.80 -7.43 9.83
CA GLU A 332 22.28 -8.46 10.75
C GLU A 332 23.54 -8.00 11.49
N LYS A 333 24.52 -7.46 10.77
CA LYS A 333 25.74 -6.87 11.36
C LYS A 333 25.44 -5.70 12.30
N ALA A 334 24.39 -4.92 12.00
CA ALA A 334 23.94 -3.82 12.85
C ALA A 334 23.17 -4.28 14.10
N GLY A 335 22.92 -5.59 14.23
CA GLY A 335 22.21 -6.22 15.34
C GLY A 335 20.70 -6.05 15.31
N MET A 336 20.11 -5.69 14.17
CA MET A 336 18.67 -5.43 14.04
C MET A 336 17.87 -6.65 13.62
N VAL A 337 18.50 -7.54 12.85
CA VAL A 337 17.90 -8.81 12.41
C VAL A 337 18.86 -9.96 12.68
N GLU A 338 18.33 -11.17 12.63
CA GLU A 338 19.08 -12.42 12.58
C GLU A 338 18.69 -13.16 11.29
N LEU A 339 19.67 -13.65 10.53
CA LEU A 339 19.42 -14.43 9.34
C LEU A 339 19.48 -15.92 9.67
N THR A 340 18.31 -16.55 9.76
CA THR A 340 18.19 -17.97 10.03
C THR A 340 18.02 -18.75 8.73
N LYS A 341 18.44 -20.02 8.71
CA LYS A 341 18.15 -20.93 7.59
C LYS A 341 16.87 -21.71 7.87
N LYS A 342 16.02 -21.87 6.84
CA LYS A 342 14.86 -22.76 6.86
C LYS A 342 15.27 -24.21 7.11
#